data_AF-A0A7C2FBC3-F1
#
_entry.id   AF-A0A7C2FBC3-F1
#
_cell.length_a   1.000
_cell.length_b   1.000
_cell.length_c   1.000
_cell.angle_alpha   90.00
_cell.angle_beta   90.00
_cell.angle_gamma   90.00
#
_symmetry.space_group_name_H-M   'P 1'
#
loop_
_entity.id
_entity.type
_entity.pdbx_description
1 polymer ?
#
loop_
_entity_poly.entity_id
_entity_poly.type
_entity_poly.pdbx_seq_one_letter_code
_entity_poly.pdbx_strand_id
1 'polypeptide(L)'
;MNRILKSGQLIQLILAHARELMREPGVLFWGIIFPILMALGLGVAFTKKADTIINIAIIQEIKNEINASRNSQLVKNLLDKNAETIPAHNDQPKQYKILVENEKLGNTIFYFFETSWDDGMALLKRGNISILINEIGDHIYYHFDPN
;
A
#
# COMPACT_ATOMS: atom_id res chain seq x y z
N MET A 1 -60.28 -22.04 8.41
CA MET A 1 -59.59 -21.97 9.71
C MET A 1 -58.18 -21.45 9.52
N ASN A 2 -57.94 -20.18 9.80
CA ASN A 2 -56.64 -19.60 10.22
C ASN A 2 -56.87 -18.09 10.35
N ARG A 3 -57.33 -17.66 11.53
CA ARG A 3 -57.36 -16.24 11.84
C ARG A 3 -55.91 -15.82 12.03
N ILE A 4 -55.39 -15.15 11.00
CA ILE A 4 -54.17 -14.37 10.97
C ILE A 4 -53.93 -13.80 12.38
N LEU A 5 -52.86 -14.26 13.03
CA LEU A 5 -52.47 -13.94 14.40
C LEU A 5 -52.77 -12.46 14.67
N LYS A 6 -53.62 -12.17 15.68
CA LYS A 6 -54.00 -10.79 16.00
C LYS A 6 -52.71 -10.00 16.24
N SER A 7 -52.39 -9.02 15.38
CA SER A 7 -51.13 -8.26 15.46
C SER A 7 -50.87 -7.66 16.84
N GLY A 8 -51.92 -7.31 17.59
CA GLY A 8 -51.80 -6.84 18.97
C GLY A 8 -51.23 -7.88 19.96
N GLN A 9 -51.52 -9.17 19.78
CA GLN A 9 -50.96 -10.24 20.62
C GLN A 9 -49.48 -10.47 20.29
N LEU A 10 -49.11 -10.44 19.01
CA LEU A 10 -47.73 -10.58 18.57
C LEU A 10 -46.87 -9.38 19.06
N ILE A 11 -47.42 -8.16 18.98
CA ILE A 11 -46.76 -6.95 19.52
C ILE A 11 -46.56 -7.05 21.04
N GLN A 12 -47.57 -7.54 21.78
CA GLN A 12 -47.42 -7.76 23.22
C GLN A 12 -46.34 -8.78 23.56
N LEU A 13 -46.21 -9.85 22.77
CA LEU A 13 -45.17 -10.85 22.94
C LEU A 13 -43.76 -10.27 22.66
N ILE A 14 -43.60 -9.53 21.57
CA ILE A 14 -42.34 -8.85 21.23
C ILE A 14 -41.95 -7.85 22.31
N LEU A 15 -42.91 -7.07 22.84
CA LEU A 15 -42.67 -6.14 23.93
C LEU A 15 -42.28 -6.83 25.23
N ALA A 16 -42.91 -7.96 25.56
CA ALA A 16 -42.56 -8.75 26.74
C ALA A 16 -41.12 -9.27 26.63
N HIS A 17 -40.76 -9.82 25.47
CA HIS A 17 -39.42 -10.35 25.23
C HIS A 17 -38.35 -9.24 25.17
N ALA A 18 -38.65 -8.09 24.55
CA ALA A 18 -37.75 -6.93 24.57
C ALA A 18 -37.50 -6.43 25.99
N ARG A 19 -38.53 -6.42 26.85
CA ARG A 19 -38.39 -6.01 28.25
C ARG A 19 -37.60 -7.03 29.08
N GLU A 20 -37.67 -8.31 28.73
CA GLU A 20 -36.86 -9.37 29.33
C GLU A 20 -35.37 -9.21 28.93
N LEU A 21 -35.10 -9.00 27.63
CA LEU A 21 -33.76 -8.67 27.12
C LEU A 21 -33.15 -7.42 27.78
N MET A 22 -33.97 -6.40 28.08
CA MET A 22 -33.50 -5.21 28.80
C MET A 22 -33.12 -5.48 30.27
N ARG A 23 -33.64 -6.55 30.89
CA ARG A 23 -33.30 -6.92 32.27
C ARG A 23 -32.08 -7.83 32.35
N GLU A 24 -31.63 -8.37 31.21
CA GLU A 24 -30.41 -9.14 31.08
C GLU A 24 -29.29 -8.25 30.50
N PRO A 25 -28.55 -7.50 31.34
CA PRO A 25 -27.56 -6.54 30.87
C PRO A 25 -26.45 -7.18 30.02
N GLY A 26 -26.19 -8.48 30.20
CA GLY A 26 -25.20 -9.23 29.41
C GLY A 26 -25.55 -9.33 27.92
N VAL A 27 -26.83 -9.52 27.59
CA VAL A 27 -27.26 -9.65 26.18
C VAL A 27 -27.15 -8.30 25.46
N LEU A 28 -27.54 -7.21 26.13
CA LEU A 28 -27.35 -5.87 25.61
C LEU A 28 -25.87 -5.53 25.40
N PHE A 29 -25.01 -5.92 26.35
CA PHE A 29 -23.58 -5.70 26.25
C PHE A 29 -22.97 -6.45 25.06
N TRP A 30 -23.15 -7.78 25.01
CA TRP A 30 -22.53 -8.60 23.98
C TRP A 30 -23.17 -8.45 22.60
N GLY A 31 -24.47 -8.19 22.52
CA GLY A 31 -25.21 -8.09 21.27
C GLY A 31 -25.19 -6.71 20.60
N ILE A 32 -25.06 -5.63 21.38
CA ILE A 32 -25.15 -4.25 20.85
C ILE A 32 -23.87 -3.48 21.15
N ILE A 33 -23.51 -3.34 22.43
CA ILE A 33 -22.43 -2.43 22.84
C ILE A 33 -21.07 -2.92 22.33
N PHE A 34 -20.79 -4.22 22.48
CA PHE A 34 -19.52 -4.80 22.07
C PHE A 34 -19.28 -4.68 20.56
N PRO A 35 -20.20 -5.06 19.66
CA PRO A 35 -20.04 -4.86 18.22
C PRO A 35 -19.83 -3.38 17.82
N ILE A 36 -20.51 -2.44 18.49
CA ILE A 36 -20.33 -1.00 18.24
C ILE A 36 -18.92 -0.57 18.65
N LEU A 37 -18.46 -0.97 19.83
CA LEU A 37 -17.10 -0.68 20.29
C LEU A 37 -16.04 -1.31 19.38
N MET A 38 -16.26 -2.56 18.93
CA MET A 38 -15.38 -3.23 17.97
C MET A 38 -15.33 -2.47 16.64
N ALA A 39 -16.48 -2.08 16.10
CA ALA A 39 -16.55 -1.31 14.85
C ALA A 39 -15.85 0.05 14.99
N LEU A 40 -16.02 0.74 16.13
CA LEU A 40 -15.31 1.99 16.42
C LEU A 40 -13.80 1.76 16.56
N GLY A 41 -13.38 0.72 17.29
CA GLY A 41 -11.97 0.38 17.48
C GLY A 41 -11.27 0.06 16.15
N LEU A 42 -11.90 -0.77 15.31
CA LEU A 42 -11.45 -1.05 13.95
C LEU A 42 -11.45 0.20 13.07
N GLY A 43 -12.50 1.01 13.15
CA GLY A 43 -12.60 2.28 12.43
C GLY A 43 -11.43 3.20 12.74
N VAL A 44 -11.11 3.38 14.03
CA VAL A 44 -9.94 4.15 14.48
C VAL A 44 -8.64 3.52 13.99
N ALA A 45 -8.49 2.20 14.07
CA ALA A 45 -7.31 1.48 13.62
C ALA A 45 -7.03 1.64 12.12
N PHE A 46 -8.07 1.82 11.30
CA PHE A 46 -7.95 2.02 9.85
C PHE A 46 -8.11 3.47 9.39
N THR A 47 -8.09 4.46 10.30
CA THR A 47 -8.13 5.88 9.91
C THR A 47 -6.88 6.32 9.15
N LYS A 48 -5.74 5.70 9.43
CA LYS A 48 -4.48 6.00 8.73
C LYS A 48 -4.49 5.31 7.38
N LYS A 49 -4.39 6.09 6.30
CA LYS A 49 -4.15 5.54 4.96
C LYS A 49 -2.80 4.82 4.98
N ALA A 50 -2.78 3.59 4.47
CA ALA A 50 -1.55 2.84 4.33
C ALA A 50 -0.62 3.58 3.36
N ASP A 51 0.65 3.70 3.74
CA ASP A 51 1.67 4.28 2.87
C ASP A 51 1.80 3.42 1.61
N THR A 52 1.78 4.06 0.45
CA THR A 52 1.91 3.37 -0.84
C THR A 52 3.38 3.23 -1.17
N ILE A 53 3.86 1.99 -1.29
CA ILE A 53 5.26 1.69 -1.60
C ILE A 53 5.37 1.37 -3.09
N ILE A 54 6.25 2.10 -3.80
CA ILE A 54 6.51 1.91 -5.23
C ILE A 54 7.99 1.62 -5.41
N ASN A 55 8.30 0.46 -5.98
CA ASN A 55 9.67 0.04 -6.27
C ASN A 55 10.00 0.33 -7.74
N ILE A 56 11.14 0.99 -7.97
CA ILE A 56 11.61 1.45 -9.26
C ILE A 56 13.03 0.93 -9.47
N ALA A 57 13.24 0.22 -10.56
CA ALA A 57 14.57 -0.25 -10.95
C ALA A 57 15.24 0.75 -11.88
N ILE A 58 16.53 1.01 -11.67
CA ILE A 58 17.38 1.82 -12.55
C ILE A 58 18.40 0.89 -13.20
N ILE A 59 18.47 0.88 -14.51
CA ILE A 59 19.42 0.05 -15.22
C ILE A 59 20.80 0.70 -15.18
N GLN A 60 21.76 -0.03 -14.64
CA GLN A 60 23.16 0.30 -14.79
C GLN A 60 23.76 -0.64 -15.84
N GLU A 61 23.84 -0.17 -17.08
CA GLU A 61 24.61 -0.89 -18.10
C GLU A 61 26.09 -0.89 -17.71
N ILE A 62 26.61 -2.03 -17.28
CA ILE A 62 28.06 -2.25 -17.13
C ILE A 62 28.64 -2.33 -18.54
N LYS A 63 28.91 -1.19 -19.17
CA LYS A 63 29.65 -1.13 -20.44
C LYS A 63 31.13 -1.04 -20.13
N ASN A 64 31.87 -2.10 -20.52
CA ASN A 64 33.33 -2.15 -20.53
C ASN A 64 33.93 -0.84 -21.07
N GLU A 65 34.97 -0.37 -20.38
CA GLU A 65 35.46 1.01 -20.26
C GLU A 65 36.03 1.71 -21.51
N ILE A 66 35.54 1.44 -22.73
CA ILE A 66 36.12 2.09 -23.93
C ILE A 66 35.27 3.28 -24.43
N ASN A 67 34.02 3.43 -23.97
CA ASN A 67 33.19 4.61 -24.29
C ASN A 67 32.38 5.11 -23.09
N ALA A 68 32.97 5.10 -21.89
CA ALA A 68 32.33 5.50 -20.63
C ALA A 68 32.29 7.03 -20.42
N SER A 69 31.98 7.82 -21.44
CA SER A 69 32.08 9.30 -21.35
C SER A 69 30.74 10.06 -21.48
N ARG A 70 29.61 9.41 -21.78
CA ARG A 70 28.30 10.11 -21.87
C ARG A 70 27.09 9.25 -21.46
N ASN A 71 27.21 8.36 -20.48
CA ASN A 71 26.00 7.96 -19.75
C ASN A 71 25.70 9.11 -18.81
N SER A 72 24.70 9.89 -19.19
CA SER A 72 24.10 10.92 -18.37
C SER A 72 23.92 10.38 -16.96
N GLN A 73 24.45 11.10 -15.97
CA GLN A 73 24.23 10.79 -14.56
C GLN A 73 23.00 11.55 -14.07
N LEU A 74 21.99 11.79 -14.92
CA LEU A 74 20.90 12.70 -14.60
C LEU A 74 20.04 12.09 -13.50
N VAL A 75 19.69 10.81 -13.65
CA VAL A 75 18.92 10.07 -12.64
C VAL A 75 19.70 10.02 -11.32
N LYS A 76 20.99 9.66 -11.38
CA LYS A 76 21.85 9.57 -10.19
C LYS A 76 22.02 10.93 -9.49
N ASN A 77 22.21 12.02 -10.24
CA ASN A 77 22.34 13.37 -9.68
C ASN A 77 21.03 13.87 -9.06
N LEU A 78 19.88 13.49 -9.61
CA LEU A 78 18.59 13.81 -8.99
C LEU A 78 18.37 13.05 -7.68
N LEU A 79 18.74 11.77 -7.66
CA LEU A 79 18.65 10.94 -6.46
C LEU A 79 19.59 11.41 -5.37
N ASP A 80 20.86 11.69 -5.70
CA ASP A 80 21.84 12.18 -4.74
C ASP A 80 21.45 13.58 -4.17
N LYS A 81 20.59 14.35 -4.86
CA LYS A 81 20.09 15.67 -4.40
C LYS A 81 18.79 15.61 -3.60
N ASN A 82 17.86 14.72 -3.96
CA ASN A 82 16.48 14.75 -3.47
C ASN A 82 16.06 13.50 -2.69
N ALA A 83 16.89 12.45 -2.68
CA ALA A 83 16.55 11.19 -2.03
C ALA A 83 17.38 10.95 -0.77
N GLU A 84 16.76 10.28 0.21
CA GLU A 84 17.46 9.70 1.34
C GLU A 84 18.18 8.43 0.87
N THR A 85 19.50 8.37 1.05
CA THR A 85 20.28 7.18 0.71
C THR A 85 20.19 6.16 1.82
N ILE A 86 19.73 4.95 1.50
CA ILE A 86 19.77 3.80 2.41
C ILE A 86 21.03 3.00 2.05
N PRO A 87 22.04 2.96 2.95
CA PRO A 87 23.28 2.25 2.67
C PRO A 87 23.02 0.76 2.48
N ALA A 88 23.78 0.14 1.57
CA ALA A 88 23.74 -1.30 1.34
C ALA A 88 24.04 -2.04 2.66
N HIS A 89 23.12 -2.90 3.10
CA HIS A 89 23.30 -3.72 4.29
C HIS A 89 23.06 -5.19 3.93
N ASN A 90 24.03 -6.03 4.27
CA ASN A 90 23.95 -7.50 4.19
C ASN A 90 23.36 -8.02 2.85
N ASP A 91 24.12 -7.84 1.75
CA ASP A 91 23.80 -8.27 0.38
C ASP A 91 22.68 -7.52 -0.37
N GLN A 92 22.09 -6.46 0.20
CA GLN A 92 21.11 -5.64 -0.53
C GLN A 92 21.79 -4.47 -1.27
N PRO A 93 21.43 -4.21 -2.55
CA PRO A 93 21.99 -3.12 -3.33
C PRO A 93 21.65 -1.77 -2.68
N LYS A 94 22.47 -0.74 -2.95
CA LYS A 94 22.22 0.63 -2.48
C LYS A 94 20.82 1.07 -2.94
N GLN A 95 20.01 1.58 -2.01
CA GLN A 95 18.66 2.06 -2.32
C GLN A 95 18.55 3.56 -2.05
N TYR A 96 17.71 4.21 -2.83
CA TYR A 96 17.34 5.61 -2.66
C TYR A 96 15.85 5.67 -2.34
N LYS A 97 15.48 6.47 -1.34
CA LYS A 97 14.10 6.64 -0.91
C LYS A 97 13.68 8.10 -1.13
N ILE A 98 12.57 8.28 -1.85
CA ILE A 98 11.90 9.57 -1.96
C ILE A 98 10.52 9.44 -1.31
N LEU A 99 10.24 10.31 -0.34
CA LEU A 99 8.97 10.36 0.36
C LEU A 99 8.15 11.54 -0.19
N VAL A 100 6.97 11.24 -0.73
CA VAL A 100 6.00 12.25 -1.16
C VAL A 100 4.84 12.23 -0.17
N GLU A 101 4.78 13.26 0.67
CA GLU A 101 3.70 13.42 1.65
C GLU A 101 2.44 13.91 0.96
N ASN A 102 1.31 13.27 1.28
CA ASN A 102 0.01 13.73 0.80
C ASN A 102 -1.06 13.51 1.86
N GLU A 103 -1.60 14.60 2.41
CA GLU A 103 -2.60 14.58 3.46
C GLU A 103 -3.90 13.86 3.06
N LYS A 104 -4.25 13.85 1.77
CA LYS A 104 -5.50 13.26 1.26
C LYS A 104 -5.32 11.85 0.73
N LEU A 105 -4.17 11.53 0.16
CA LEU A 105 -3.91 10.26 -0.53
C LEU A 105 -3.09 9.27 0.30
N GLY A 106 -2.49 9.71 1.42
CA GLY A 106 -1.50 8.93 2.16
C GLY A 106 -0.10 9.16 1.59
N ASN A 107 0.94 8.84 2.36
CA ASN A 107 2.30 9.04 1.88
C ASN A 107 2.61 8.04 0.78
N THR A 108 3.34 8.48 -0.23
CA THR A 108 3.87 7.59 -1.27
C THR A 108 5.39 7.53 -1.12
N ILE A 109 5.91 6.33 -0.98
CA ILE A 109 7.33 6.07 -0.82
C ILE A 109 7.85 5.43 -2.09
N PHE A 110 8.76 6.12 -2.77
CA PHE A 110 9.45 5.62 -3.94
C PHE A 110 10.80 5.06 -3.55
N TYR A 111 11.02 3.77 -3.78
CA TYR A 111 12.31 3.12 -3.62
C TYR A 111 12.97 2.94 -4.99
N PHE A 112 14.18 3.46 -5.14
CA PHE A 112 15.00 3.26 -6.32
C PHE A 112 16.18 2.38 -5.98
N PHE A 113 16.48 1.41 -6.84
CA PHE A 113 17.68 0.59 -6.72
C PHE A 113 18.27 0.30 -8.10
N GLU A 114 19.58 0.12 -8.14
CA GLU A 114 20.32 -0.17 -9.38
C GLU A 114 20.31 -1.68 -9.65
N THR A 115 20.10 -2.06 -10.91
CA THR A 115 20.05 -3.46 -11.36
C THR A 115 20.48 -3.61 -12.83
N SER A 116 20.68 -4.85 -13.27
CA SER A 116 20.94 -5.18 -14.68
C SER A 116 19.64 -5.18 -15.49
N TRP A 117 19.72 -5.08 -16.83
CA TRP A 117 18.53 -5.17 -17.68
C TRP A 117 17.79 -6.49 -17.49
N ASP A 118 18.51 -7.61 -17.46
CA ASP A 118 17.91 -8.95 -17.36
C ASP A 118 17.23 -9.17 -16.01
N ASP A 119 17.88 -8.75 -14.91
CA ASP A 119 17.32 -8.87 -13.56
C ASP A 119 16.15 -7.91 -13.35
N GLY A 120 16.29 -6.65 -13.80
CA GLY A 120 15.22 -5.66 -13.75
C GLY A 120 13.99 -6.11 -14.54
N MET A 121 14.18 -6.66 -15.74
CA MET A 121 13.10 -7.20 -16.56
C MET A 121 12.45 -8.42 -15.90
N ALA A 122 13.24 -9.30 -15.25
CA ALA A 122 12.71 -10.40 -14.47
C ALA A 122 11.87 -9.92 -13.27
N LEU A 123 12.30 -8.85 -12.59
CA LEU A 123 11.56 -8.25 -11.48
C LEU A 123 10.26 -7.57 -11.96
N LEU A 124 10.27 -6.92 -13.13
CA LEU A 124 9.09 -6.33 -13.75
C LEU A 124 8.06 -7.41 -14.10
N LYS A 125 8.51 -8.50 -14.74
CA LYS A 125 7.67 -9.67 -15.06
C LYS A 125 7.07 -10.33 -13.82
N ARG A 126 7.76 -10.29 -12.68
CA ARG A 126 7.29 -10.84 -11.39
C ARG A 126 6.35 -9.89 -10.64
N GLY A 127 6.22 -8.63 -11.08
CA GLY A 127 5.44 -7.60 -10.40
C GLY A 127 6.12 -7.06 -9.13
N ASN A 128 7.42 -7.29 -8.96
CA ASN A 128 8.17 -6.80 -7.79
C ASN A 128 8.54 -5.31 -7.93
N ILE A 129 8.59 -4.81 -9.15
CA ILE A 129 8.76 -3.40 -9.49
C ILE A 129 7.62 -2.93 -10.39
N SER A 130 7.29 -1.66 -10.30
CA SER A 130 6.26 -1.04 -11.15
C SER A 130 6.84 -0.38 -12.39
N ILE A 131 8.09 0.07 -12.31
CA ILE A 131 8.75 0.86 -13.36
C ILE A 131 10.21 0.45 -13.43
N LEU A 132 10.68 0.32 -14.66
CA LEU A 132 12.09 0.16 -14.97
C LEU A 132 12.55 1.36 -15.80
N ILE A 133 13.63 2.00 -15.35
CA ILE A 133 14.19 3.22 -15.92
C ILE A 133 15.49 2.87 -16.63
N ASN A 134 15.56 3.18 -17.93
CA ASN A 134 16.78 3.09 -18.71
C ASN A 134 17.24 4.49 -19.13
N GLU A 135 18.53 4.77 -19.02
CA GLU A 135 19.10 6.06 -19.41
C GLU A 135 20.05 5.79 -20.59
N ILE A 136 19.64 6.23 -21.79
CA ILE A 136 20.41 6.06 -23.02
C ILE A 136 20.69 7.43 -23.62
N GLY A 137 21.94 7.90 -23.52
CA GLY A 137 22.36 9.20 -24.06
C GLY A 137 21.87 10.37 -23.20
N ASP A 138 20.93 11.17 -23.68
CA ASP A 138 20.28 12.27 -22.94
C ASP A 138 18.77 12.02 -22.76
N HIS A 139 18.35 10.77 -22.95
CA HIS A 139 16.96 10.37 -22.91
C HIS A 139 16.76 9.29 -21.86
N ILE A 140 15.68 9.47 -21.09
CA ILE A 140 15.23 8.54 -20.07
C ILE A 140 14.04 7.78 -20.65
N TYR A 141 14.19 6.45 -20.73
CA TYR A 141 13.15 5.54 -21.18
C TYR A 141 12.50 4.88 -19.97
N TYR A 142 11.18 4.89 -19.95
CA TYR A 142 10.37 4.28 -18.90
C TYR A 142 9.69 3.03 -19.45
N HIS A 143 9.94 1.89 -18.82
CA HIS A 143 9.27 0.64 -19.13
C HIS A 143 8.34 0.27 -17.98
N PHE A 144 7.05 0.20 -18.27
CA PHE A 144 5.99 -0.23 -17.34
C PHE A 144 5.61 -1.70 -17.58
N ASP A 145 5.93 -2.21 -18.77
CA ASP A 145 5.47 -3.48 -19.26
C ASP A 145 6.68 -4.33 -19.68
N PRO A 146 6.62 -5.65 -19.53
CA PRO A 146 7.71 -6.54 -19.92
C PRO A 146 7.78 -6.87 -21.42
N ASN A 147 7.04 -6.15 -22.26
CA ASN A 147 6.92 -6.38 -23.71
C ASN A 147 7.87 -5.53 -24.53
#